data_AF-A0A7S2KD53-F1
#
_entry.id   AF-A0A7S2KD53-F1
#
_cell.length_a   1.000
_cell.length_b   1.000
_cell.length_c   1.000
_cell.angle_alpha   90.00
_cell.angle_beta   90.00
_cell.angle_gamma   90.00
#
_symmetry.space_group_name_H-M   'P 1'
#
loop_
_entity.id
_entity.type
_entity.pdbx_description
1 polymer ?
#
loop_
_entity_poly.entity_id
_entity_poly.type
_entity_poly.pdbx_seq_one_letter_code
_entity_poly.pdbx_strand_id
1 'polypeptide(L)'
;DKVYENERRNQSSRNRRSSIDDVFSSVRSVSTADIEADMNESEHYLMSNFLQRAFPERLVALFITLIIEIPVLFMITGGSDRLCKLIGRHRYQLLMAFLPLASAISGNCGLQGSSLTTRAISHSHVTKKTYMKWLRTEVEAAFCLGFVMGVAIGFGAYIASDFDVAFGVTIGIGQFVSILTAGFTGTVAPLLFSFIFHRDSGKWSGPLETAIQDIMGSFAMIILSYYLIVWLGPREVESWDTCGADGQ
;
A
#
# COMPACT_ATOMS: atom_id res chain seq x y z
N ASP A 1 55.21 -13.57 -19.21
CA ASP A 1 54.14 -13.73 -18.20
C ASP A 1 53.80 -12.47 -17.41
N LYS A 2 54.72 -11.85 -16.66
CA LYS A 2 54.41 -10.65 -15.84
C LYS A 2 53.90 -9.42 -16.62
N VAL A 3 54.30 -9.25 -17.89
CA VAL A 3 53.85 -8.13 -18.75
C VAL A 3 52.38 -8.30 -19.17
N TYR A 4 51.99 -9.51 -19.57
CA TYR A 4 50.60 -9.84 -19.93
C TYR A 4 49.64 -9.74 -18.73
N GLU A 5 50.13 -10.02 -17.52
CA GLU A 5 49.33 -9.92 -16.29
C GLU A 5 49.06 -8.46 -15.89
N ASN A 6 50.03 -7.56 -16.14
CA ASN A 6 49.90 -6.13 -15.89
C ASN A 6 48.93 -5.46 -16.87
N GLU A 7 48.94 -5.86 -18.14
CA GLU A 7 47.99 -5.35 -19.14
C GLU A 7 46.55 -5.75 -18.81
N ARG A 8 46.30 -6.99 -18.38
CA ARG A 8 44.97 -7.44 -17.92
C ARG A 8 44.46 -6.66 -16.70
N ARG A 9 45.34 -6.33 -15.74
CA ARG A 9 44.97 -5.51 -14.57
C ARG A 9 44.62 -4.08 -14.98
N ASN A 10 45.40 -3.48 -15.88
CA ASN A 10 45.11 -2.13 -16.38
C ASN A 10 43.81 -2.08 -17.18
N GLN A 11 43.52 -3.09 -18.00
CA GLN A 11 42.29 -3.17 -18.80
C GLN A 11 41.06 -3.44 -17.92
N SER A 12 41.19 -4.27 -16.89
CA SER A 12 40.19 -4.47 -15.84
C SER A 12 39.88 -3.18 -15.08
N SER A 13 40.90 -2.39 -14.70
CA SER A 13 40.70 -1.12 -14.00
C SER A 13 40.07 -0.04 -14.88
N ARG A 14 40.35 -0.02 -16.19
CA ARG A 14 39.74 0.90 -17.15
C ARG A 14 38.27 0.57 -17.39
N ASN A 15 37.91 -0.70 -17.58
CA ASN A 15 36.52 -1.12 -17.70
C ASN A 15 35.73 -0.86 -16.42
N ARG A 16 36.34 -1.04 -15.24
CA ARG A 16 35.67 -0.77 -13.97
C ARG A 16 35.44 0.73 -13.73
N ARG A 17 36.35 1.61 -14.17
CA ARG A 17 36.13 3.07 -14.17
C ARG A 17 35.04 3.49 -15.15
N SER A 18 35.06 2.98 -16.39
CA SER A 18 33.99 3.25 -17.37
C SER A 18 32.62 2.81 -16.85
N SER A 19 32.49 1.63 -16.23
CA SER A 19 31.20 1.22 -15.64
C SER A 19 30.77 2.09 -14.46
N ILE A 20 31.71 2.61 -13.65
CA ILE A 20 31.36 3.53 -12.55
C ILE A 20 30.93 4.89 -13.12
N ASP A 21 31.63 5.39 -14.14
CA ASP A 21 31.32 6.66 -14.82
C ASP A 21 30.00 6.57 -15.61
N ASP A 22 29.68 5.39 -16.18
CA ASP A 22 28.40 5.11 -16.84
C ASP A 22 27.25 5.00 -15.82
N VAL A 23 27.49 4.40 -14.66
CA VAL A 23 26.52 4.41 -13.54
C VAL A 23 26.32 5.84 -13.03
N PHE A 24 27.39 6.62 -12.85
CA PHE A 24 27.31 8.02 -12.42
C PHE A 24 26.64 8.93 -13.45
N SER A 25 26.85 8.68 -14.75
CA SER A 25 26.22 9.45 -15.82
C SER A 25 24.75 9.06 -16.03
N SER A 26 24.38 7.79 -15.81
CA SER A 26 22.98 7.33 -15.79
C SER A 26 22.18 7.87 -14.61
N VAL A 27 22.84 8.14 -13.47
CA VAL A 27 22.24 8.87 -12.32
C VAL A 27 22.03 10.35 -12.64
N ARG A 28 22.76 10.89 -13.63
CA ARG A 28 22.82 12.32 -13.93
C ARG A 28 22.04 12.74 -15.18
N SER A 29 21.25 11.86 -15.80
CA SER A 29 20.38 12.23 -16.92
C SER A 29 19.14 13.03 -16.52
N VAL A 30 19.18 13.72 -15.37
CA VAL A 30 18.12 14.63 -14.92
C VAL A 30 18.23 15.88 -15.77
N SER A 31 17.11 16.29 -16.39
CA SER A 31 17.07 17.53 -17.18
C SER A 31 17.50 18.70 -16.29
N THR A 32 18.35 19.60 -16.79
CA THR A 32 18.76 20.80 -16.04
C THR A 32 17.56 21.62 -15.58
N ALA A 33 16.47 21.59 -16.36
CA ALA A 33 15.20 22.22 -16.00
C ALA A 33 14.52 21.56 -14.78
N ASP A 34 14.61 20.25 -14.64
CA ASP A 34 14.04 19.52 -13.50
C ASP A 34 14.86 19.79 -12.24
N ILE A 35 16.20 19.87 -12.36
CA ILE A 35 17.10 20.24 -11.24
C ILE A 35 16.80 21.67 -10.77
N GLU A 36 16.63 22.60 -11.71
CA GLU A 36 16.37 24.00 -11.39
C GLU A 36 14.99 24.18 -10.74
N ALA A 37 13.98 23.44 -11.20
CA ALA A 37 12.65 23.41 -10.57
C ALA A 37 12.69 22.84 -9.14
N ASP A 38 13.36 21.71 -8.93
CA ASP A 38 13.49 21.04 -7.63
C ASP A 38 14.31 21.89 -6.63
N MET A 39 15.37 22.54 -7.11
CA MET A 39 16.14 23.51 -6.32
C MET A 39 15.27 24.70 -5.88
N ASN A 40 14.49 25.28 -6.80
CA ASN A 40 13.66 26.44 -6.51
C ASN A 40 12.53 26.11 -5.50
N GLU A 41 11.93 24.92 -5.62
CA GLU A 41 10.93 24.44 -4.65
C GLU A 41 11.57 24.19 -3.27
N SER A 42 12.79 23.65 -3.22
CA SER A 42 13.53 23.44 -1.97
C SER A 42 13.92 24.75 -1.27
N GLU A 43 14.36 25.77 -2.00
CA GLU A 43 14.65 27.11 -1.44
C GLU A 43 13.40 27.77 -0.88
N HIS A 44 12.28 27.72 -1.63
CA HIS A 44 10.99 28.23 -1.16
C HIS A 44 10.56 27.50 0.13
N TYR A 45 10.80 26.19 0.21
CA TYR A 45 10.50 25.41 1.40
C TYR A 45 11.39 25.80 2.59
N LEU A 46 12.68 26.06 2.38
CA LEU A 46 13.60 26.51 3.43
C LEU A 46 13.22 27.89 3.98
N MET A 47 12.73 28.79 3.13
CA MET A 47 12.30 30.13 3.52
C MET A 47 10.89 30.18 4.12
N SER A 48 10.13 29.08 4.05
CA SER A 48 8.76 29.03 4.55
C SER A 48 8.66 28.95 6.08
N ASN A 49 7.77 29.75 6.67
CA ASN A 49 7.44 29.69 8.09
C ASN A 49 6.59 28.45 8.42
N PHE A 50 6.51 28.06 9.70
CA PHE A 50 5.75 26.87 10.12
C PHE A 50 4.28 26.89 9.65
N LEU A 51 3.63 28.07 9.63
CA LEU A 51 2.26 28.22 9.13
C LEU A 51 2.16 27.98 7.63
N GLN A 52 3.13 28.41 6.83
CA GLN A 52 3.15 28.19 5.38
C GLN A 52 3.45 26.74 5.02
N ARG A 53 4.15 26.00 5.90
CA ARG A 53 4.34 24.56 5.74
C ARG A 53 3.07 23.77 6.07
N ALA A 54 2.31 24.22 7.07
CA ALA A 54 1.08 23.56 7.50
C ALA A 54 -0.14 23.93 6.63
N PHE A 55 -0.23 25.18 6.19
CA PHE A 55 -1.35 25.72 5.43
C PHE A 55 -0.86 26.26 4.06
N PRO A 56 -1.68 26.16 3.00
CA PRO A 56 -2.99 25.49 2.95
C PRO A 56 -2.89 24.02 2.50
N GLU A 57 -1.82 23.63 1.81
CA GLU A 57 -1.76 22.39 1.04
C GLU A 57 -1.88 21.13 1.90
N ARG A 58 -1.14 21.07 3.02
CA ARG A 58 -1.20 19.91 3.94
C ARG A 58 -2.55 19.82 4.65
N LEU A 59 -3.05 20.95 5.16
CA LEU A 59 -4.33 20.97 5.86
C LEU A 59 -5.50 20.59 4.93
N VAL A 60 -5.50 21.10 3.69
CA VAL A 60 -6.53 20.75 2.70
C VAL A 60 -6.48 19.26 2.38
N ALA A 61 -5.28 18.70 2.18
CA ALA A 61 -5.13 17.26 1.98
C ALA A 61 -5.68 16.45 3.16
N LEU A 62 -5.38 16.86 4.40
CA LEU A 62 -5.89 16.21 5.61
C LEU A 62 -7.42 16.28 5.75
N PHE A 63 -8.03 17.42 5.41
CA PHE A 63 -9.50 17.53 5.40
C PHE A 63 -10.13 16.64 4.33
N ILE A 64 -9.51 16.55 3.16
CA ILE A 64 -9.99 15.67 2.09
C ILE A 64 -9.90 14.22 2.53
N THR A 65 -8.77 13.78 3.10
CA THR A 65 -8.64 12.41 3.63
C THR A 65 -9.66 12.15 4.73
N LEU A 66 -9.88 13.10 5.65
CA LEU A 66 -10.88 12.97 6.70
C LEU A 66 -12.28 12.73 6.13
N ILE A 67 -12.69 13.49 5.12
CA ILE A 67 -14.01 13.32 4.48
C ILE A 67 -14.13 11.95 3.81
N ILE A 68 -13.06 11.50 3.15
CA ILE A 68 -13.00 10.21 2.47
C ILE A 68 -13.06 9.04 3.45
N GLU A 69 -12.53 9.18 4.67
CA GLU A 69 -12.55 8.13 5.71
C GLU A 69 -13.88 8.00 6.46
N ILE A 70 -14.73 9.03 6.48
CA ILE A 70 -16.03 8.99 7.19
C ILE A 70 -16.90 7.77 6.82
N PRO A 71 -17.04 7.37 5.54
CA PRO A 71 -17.73 6.13 5.16
C PRO A 71 -17.22 4.87 5.86
N VAL A 72 -15.92 4.76 6.14
CA VAL A 72 -15.33 3.60 6.84
C VAL A 72 -15.85 3.52 8.27
N LEU A 73 -15.93 4.66 8.96
CA LEU A 73 -16.51 4.75 10.30
C LEU A 73 -17.97 4.27 10.31
N PHE A 74 -18.78 4.69 9.34
CA PHE A 74 -20.18 4.26 9.22
C PHE A 74 -20.31 2.77 8.89
N MET A 75 -19.41 2.23 8.07
CA MET A 75 -19.37 0.81 7.74
C MET A 75 -19.07 -0.05 8.97
N ILE A 76 -18.07 0.34 9.78
CA ILE A 76 -17.73 -0.36 11.02
C ILE A 76 -18.90 -0.31 12.00
N THR A 77 -19.42 0.88 12.28
CA THR A 77 -20.48 1.07 13.28
C THR A 77 -21.79 0.40 12.87
N GLY A 78 -22.24 0.56 11.61
CA GLY A 78 -23.48 -0.05 11.12
C GLY A 78 -23.43 -1.57 10.87
N GLY A 79 -22.23 -2.15 10.81
CA GLY A 79 -22.00 -3.60 10.69
C GLY A 79 -21.70 -4.30 12.01
N SER A 80 -21.26 -3.55 13.03
CA SER A 80 -20.72 -4.08 14.30
C SER A 80 -21.63 -5.10 14.99
N ASP A 81 -22.90 -4.76 15.23
CA ASP A 81 -23.83 -5.64 15.94
C ASP A 81 -24.10 -6.96 15.22
N ARG A 82 -24.27 -6.92 13.89
CA ARG A 82 -24.51 -8.10 13.06
C ARG A 82 -23.30 -9.02 13.05
N LEU A 83 -22.12 -8.42 12.90
CA LEU A 83 -20.87 -9.16 12.84
C LEU A 83 -20.54 -9.79 14.20
N CYS A 84 -20.70 -9.04 15.28
CA CYS A 84 -20.47 -9.51 16.64
C CYS A 84 -21.39 -10.69 17.00
N LYS A 85 -22.70 -10.61 16.65
CA LYS A 85 -23.62 -11.74 16.84
C LYS A 85 -23.28 -12.97 16.00
N LEU A 86 -22.65 -12.78 14.83
CA LEU A 86 -22.29 -13.88 13.94
C LEU A 86 -21.04 -14.64 14.42
N ILE A 87 -20.06 -13.93 15.01
CA ILE A 87 -18.73 -14.49 15.28
C ILE A 87 -18.36 -14.59 16.76
N GLY A 88 -19.15 -13.96 17.65
CA GLY A 88 -18.84 -13.83 19.07
C GLY A 88 -17.98 -12.61 19.39
N ARG A 89 -18.02 -12.20 20.65
CA ARG A 89 -17.36 -10.99 21.16
C ARG A 89 -15.84 -11.09 21.04
N HIS A 90 -15.27 -12.25 21.39
CA HIS A 90 -13.83 -12.46 21.33
C HIS A 90 -13.27 -12.32 19.90
N ARG A 91 -13.87 -13.03 18.93
CA ARG A 91 -13.45 -12.95 17.52
C ARG A 91 -13.71 -11.58 16.91
N TYR A 92 -14.77 -10.89 17.33
CA TYR A 92 -15.00 -9.51 16.93
C TYR A 92 -13.89 -8.57 17.41
N GLN A 93 -13.45 -8.68 18.66
CA GLN A 93 -12.32 -7.91 19.16
C GLN A 93 -11.03 -8.20 18.38
N LEU A 94 -10.77 -9.47 18.08
CA LEU A 94 -9.62 -9.86 17.24
C LEU A 94 -9.72 -9.24 15.85
N LEU A 95 -10.87 -9.34 15.18
CA LEU A 95 -11.08 -8.74 13.86
C LEU A 95 -10.80 -7.22 13.88
N MET A 96 -11.30 -6.52 14.90
CA MET A 96 -11.04 -5.09 15.08
C MET A 96 -9.56 -4.79 15.32
N ALA A 97 -8.82 -5.67 16.01
CA ALA A 97 -7.38 -5.55 16.17
C ALA A 97 -6.60 -5.85 14.88
N PHE A 98 -7.11 -6.72 14.01
CA PHE A 98 -6.52 -7.01 12.70
C PHE A 98 -6.75 -5.90 11.68
N LEU A 99 -7.79 -5.06 11.80
CA LEU A 99 -8.06 -3.95 10.87
C LEU A 99 -6.88 -2.98 10.69
N PRO A 100 -6.32 -2.35 11.74
CA PRO A 100 -5.19 -1.43 11.58
C PRO A 100 -3.91 -2.15 11.12
N LEU A 101 -3.72 -3.41 11.52
CA LEU A 101 -2.60 -4.22 11.06
C LEU A 101 -2.70 -4.48 9.54
N ALA A 102 -3.89 -4.87 9.07
CA ALA A 102 -4.17 -5.13 7.67
C ALA A 102 -3.98 -3.87 6.82
N SER A 103 -4.56 -2.74 7.26
CA SER A 103 -4.41 -1.43 6.62
C SER A 103 -2.93 -1.04 6.50
N ALA A 104 -2.15 -1.16 7.59
CA ALA A 104 -0.73 -0.77 7.57
C ALA A 104 0.09 -1.60 6.56
N ILE A 105 -0.10 -2.93 6.52
CA ILE A 105 0.65 -3.81 5.61
C ILE A 105 0.23 -3.58 4.15
N SER A 106 -1.08 -3.46 3.89
CA SER A 106 -1.59 -3.20 2.54
C SER A 106 -1.20 -1.82 2.04
N GLY A 107 -1.30 -0.79 2.89
CA GLY A 107 -0.88 0.57 2.56
C GLY A 107 0.60 0.65 2.23
N ASN A 108 1.46 -0.02 3.02
CA ASN A 108 2.88 -0.12 2.71
C ASN A 108 3.16 -0.81 1.37
N CYS A 109 2.40 -1.84 1.01
CA CYS A 109 2.51 -2.50 -0.29
C CYS A 109 2.10 -1.56 -1.44
N GLY A 110 1.00 -0.82 -1.28
CA GLY A 110 0.54 0.12 -2.29
C GLY A 110 1.52 1.29 -2.48
N LEU A 111 2.03 1.86 -1.37
CA LEU A 111 3.05 2.93 -1.41
C LEU A 111 4.34 2.47 -2.10
N GLN A 112 4.76 1.21 -1.91
CA GLN A 112 5.88 0.63 -2.64
C GLN A 112 5.61 0.59 -4.15
N GLY A 113 4.43 0.11 -4.55
CA GLY A 113 4.01 0.08 -5.96
C GLY A 113 3.90 1.49 -6.58
N SER A 114 3.35 2.45 -5.84
CA SER A 114 3.20 3.85 -6.24
C SER A 114 4.55 4.56 -6.41
N SER A 115 5.46 4.38 -5.45
CA SER A 115 6.82 4.93 -5.53
C SER A 115 7.59 4.34 -6.72
N LEU A 116 7.52 3.02 -6.90
CA LEU A 116 8.20 2.34 -8.01
C LEU A 116 7.63 2.80 -9.36
N THR A 117 6.31 2.92 -9.48
CA THR A 117 5.63 3.36 -10.69
C THR A 117 5.94 4.82 -11.02
N THR A 118 5.88 5.71 -10.03
CA THR A 118 6.23 7.14 -10.20
C THR A 118 7.67 7.29 -10.69
N ARG A 119 8.60 6.54 -10.08
CA ARG A 119 10.00 6.51 -10.50
C ARG A 119 10.18 5.97 -11.92
N ALA A 120 9.45 4.91 -12.28
CA ALA A 120 9.52 4.32 -13.62
C ALA A 120 8.94 5.26 -14.70
N ILE A 121 7.95 6.08 -14.37
CA ILE A 121 7.44 7.15 -15.23
C ILE A 121 8.52 8.24 -15.41
N SER A 122 9.12 8.72 -14.32
CA SER A 122 10.15 9.78 -14.35
C SER A 122 11.37 9.39 -15.20
N HIS A 123 11.83 8.13 -15.10
CA HIS A 123 12.92 7.61 -15.94
C HIS A 123 12.47 7.18 -17.35
N SER A 124 11.24 7.48 -17.78
CA SER A 124 10.69 7.09 -19.08
C SER A 124 10.70 5.58 -19.37
N HIS A 125 10.83 4.74 -18.35
CA HIS A 125 10.67 3.28 -18.48
C HIS A 125 9.21 2.88 -18.71
N VAL A 126 8.28 3.67 -18.19
CA VAL A 126 6.84 3.52 -18.39
C VAL A 126 6.32 4.67 -19.25
N THR A 127 5.68 4.31 -20.37
CA THR A 127 5.12 5.24 -21.34
C THR A 127 3.66 4.91 -21.62
N LYS A 128 2.93 5.79 -22.33
CA LYS A 128 1.55 5.54 -22.78
C LYS A 128 1.38 4.26 -23.62
N LYS A 129 2.46 3.69 -24.18
CA LYS A 129 2.43 2.42 -24.91
C LYS A 129 2.76 1.20 -24.05
N THR A 130 3.54 1.38 -22.98
CA THR A 130 4.06 0.29 -22.14
C THR A 130 3.36 0.14 -20.79
N TYR A 131 2.52 1.09 -20.37
CA TYR A 131 1.88 1.09 -19.05
C TYR A 131 1.08 -0.17 -18.74
N MET A 132 0.42 -0.77 -19.73
CA MET A 132 -0.39 -1.98 -19.50
C MET A 132 0.49 -3.19 -19.12
N LYS A 133 1.68 -3.30 -19.72
CA LYS A 133 2.66 -4.33 -19.37
C LYS A 133 3.21 -4.11 -17.96
N TRP A 134 3.46 -2.86 -17.60
CA TRP A 134 3.89 -2.47 -16.25
C TRP A 134 2.82 -2.82 -15.20
N LEU A 135 1.59 -2.37 -15.42
CA LEU A 135 0.46 -2.63 -14.53
C LEU A 135 0.25 -4.13 -14.30
N ARG A 136 0.34 -4.94 -15.35
CA ARG A 136 0.26 -6.39 -15.22
C ARG A 136 1.36 -6.97 -14.32
N THR A 137 2.59 -6.50 -14.47
CA THR A 137 3.73 -6.97 -13.67
C THR A 137 3.54 -6.62 -12.19
N GLU A 138 3.05 -5.41 -11.90
CA GLU A 138 2.75 -4.99 -10.53
C GLU A 138 1.57 -5.75 -9.92
N VAL A 139 0.52 -6.05 -10.70
CA VAL A 139 -0.59 -6.89 -10.22
C VAL A 139 -0.12 -8.33 -9.92
N GLU A 140 0.76 -8.89 -10.75
CA GLU A 140 1.38 -10.21 -10.51
C GLU A 140 2.26 -10.18 -9.24
N ALA A 141 3.01 -9.10 -9.01
CA ALA A 141 3.79 -8.91 -7.79
C ALA A 141 2.89 -8.79 -6.54
N ALA A 142 1.83 -7.96 -6.61
CA ALA A 142 0.85 -7.78 -5.55
C ALA A 142 0.10 -9.08 -5.23
N PHE A 143 -0.15 -9.93 -6.23
CA PHE A 143 -0.74 -11.25 -6.02
C PHE A 143 0.19 -12.15 -5.19
N CYS A 144 1.47 -12.19 -5.54
CA CYS A 144 2.46 -13.00 -4.83
C CYS A 144 2.65 -12.51 -3.38
N LEU A 145 2.82 -11.20 -3.20
CA LEU A 145 2.93 -10.56 -1.88
C LEU A 145 1.66 -10.76 -1.06
N GLY A 146 0.50 -10.56 -1.67
CA GLY A 146 -0.80 -10.78 -1.04
C GLY A 146 -0.95 -12.22 -0.56
N PHE A 147 -0.51 -13.20 -1.35
CA PHE A 147 -0.63 -14.61 -0.99
C PHE A 147 0.24 -14.94 0.24
N VAL A 148 1.51 -14.53 0.22
CA VAL A 148 2.44 -14.77 1.32
C VAL A 148 1.97 -14.08 2.61
N MET A 149 1.58 -12.81 2.51
CA MET A 149 1.13 -12.04 3.68
C MET A 149 -0.25 -12.49 4.17
N GLY A 150 -1.15 -12.88 3.27
CA GLY A 150 -2.45 -13.44 3.62
C GLY A 150 -2.32 -14.75 4.38
N VAL A 151 -1.42 -15.65 3.96
CA VAL A 151 -1.11 -16.88 4.71
C VAL A 151 -0.52 -16.54 6.09
N ALA A 152 0.44 -15.62 6.17
CA ALA A 152 1.08 -15.26 7.43
C ALA A 152 0.08 -14.64 8.44
N ILE A 153 -0.72 -13.67 8.01
CA ILE A 153 -1.70 -12.98 8.85
C ILE A 153 -2.87 -13.91 9.19
N GLY A 154 -3.34 -14.72 8.23
CA GLY A 154 -4.37 -15.73 8.47
C GLY A 154 -3.92 -16.81 9.46
N PHE A 155 -2.65 -17.23 9.41
CA PHE A 155 -2.08 -18.14 10.41
C PHE A 155 -1.99 -17.50 11.80
N GLY A 156 -1.62 -16.22 11.89
CA GLY A 156 -1.67 -15.47 13.14
C GLY A 156 -3.09 -15.39 13.71
N ALA A 157 -4.09 -15.13 12.86
CA ALA A 157 -5.49 -15.10 13.26
C ALA A 157 -6.02 -16.48 13.71
N TYR A 158 -5.60 -17.56 13.03
CA TYR A 158 -5.91 -18.93 13.43
C TYR A 158 -5.42 -19.24 14.85
N ILE A 159 -4.17 -18.88 15.18
CA ILE A 159 -3.62 -19.08 16.53
C ILE A 159 -4.36 -18.19 17.55
N ALA A 160 -4.61 -16.93 17.20
CA ALA A 160 -5.23 -15.97 18.11
C ALA A 160 -6.71 -16.27 18.43
N SER A 161 -7.39 -17.06 17.60
CA SER A 161 -8.82 -17.36 17.70
C SER A 161 -9.11 -18.79 18.21
N ASP A 162 -8.23 -19.32 19.07
CA ASP A 162 -8.34 -20.69 19.62
C ASP A 162 -8.47 -21.76 18.52
N PHE A 163 -7.58 -21.67 17.54
CA PHE A 163 -7.48 -22.60 16.41
C PHE A 163 -8.76 -22.65 15.56
N ASP A 164 -9.45 -21.51 15.41
CA ASP A 164 -10.58 -21.37 14.51
C ASP A 164 -10.11 -21.21 13.05
N VAL A 165 -10.20 -22.30 12.30
CA VAL A 165 -9.80 -22.36 10.89
C VAL A 165 -10.63 -21.42 10.03
N ALA A 166 -11.94 -21.30 10.29
CA ALA A 166 -12.82 -20.45 9.49
C ALA A 166 -12.45 -18.98 9.67
N PHE A 167 -12.15 -18.57 10.92
CA PHE A 167 -11.68 -17.22 11.21
C PHE A 167 -10.31 -16.94 10.59
N GLY A 168 -9.34 -17.84 10.75
CA GLY A 168 -8.00 -17.70 10.17
C GLY A 168 -8.00 -17.58 8.64
N VAL A 169 -8.75 -18.45 7.95
CA VAL A 169 -8.92 -18.39 6.49
C VAL A 169 -9.59 -17.09 6.06
N THR A 170 -10.63 -16.66 6.79
CA THR A 170 -11.33 -15.42 6.52
C THR A 170 -10.40 -14.20 6.57
N ILE A 171 -9.63 -14.08 7.64
CA ILE A 171 -8.67 -12.99 7.82
C ILE A 171 -7.57 -13.05 6.76
N GLY A 172 -7.07 -14.25 6.43
CA GLY A 172 -6.04 -14.43 5.41
C GLY A 172 -6.51 -14.03 4.00
N ILE A 173 -7.74 -14.40 3.63
CA ILE A 173 -8.33 -13.99 2.34
C ILE A 173 -8.62 -12.48 2.34
N GLY A 174 -9.13 -11.92 3.43
CA GLY A 174 -9.31 -10.48 3.60
C GLY A 174 -8.03 -9.71 3.37
N GLN A 175 -6.93 -10.16 3.98
CA GLN A 175 -5.61 -9.57 3.80
C GLN A 175 -5.10 -9.70 2.36
N PHE A 176 -5.26 -10.86 1.75
CA PHE A 176 -4.87 -11.09 0.36
C PHE A 176 -5.57 -10.11 -0.60
N VAL A 177 -6.89 -9.96 -0.46
CA VAL A 177 -7.68 -9.00 -1.27
C VAL A 177 -7.28 -7.56 -0.96
N SER A 178 -7.04 -7.23 0.31
CA SER A 178 -6.58 -5.90 0.70
C SER A 178 -5.25 -5.53 0.03
N ILE A 179 -4.26 -6.42 0.03
CA ILE A 179 -2.97 -6.17 -0.65
C ILE A 179 -3.13 -6.07 -2.16
N LEU A 180 -3.92 -6.95 -2.77
CA LEU A 180 -4.19 -6.90 -4.22
C LEU A 180 -4.78 -5.55 -4.63
N THR A 181 -5.78 -5.08 -3.89
CA THR A 181 -6.42 -3.80 -4.17
C THR A 181 -5.47 -2.63 -3.93
N ALA A 182 -4.67 -2.65 -2.86
CA ALA A 182 -3.68 -1.62 -2.56
C ALA A 182 -2.55 -1.55 -3.60
N GLY A 183 -2.02 -2.70 -4.05
CA GLY A 183 -1.01 -2.75 -5.11
C GLY A 183 -1.54 -2.26 -6.46
N PHE A 184 -2.79 -2.62 -6.78
CA PHE A 184 -3.46 -2.11 -7.98
C PHE A 184 -3.67 -0.60 -7.91
N THR A 185 -4.27 -0.07 -6.84
CA THR A 185 -4.54 1.37 -6.72
C THR A 185 -3.26 2.18 -6.63
N GLY A 186 -2.25 1.70 -5.90
CA GLY A 186 -0.92 2.31 -5.80
C GLY A 186 -0.21 2.41 -7.16
N THR A 187 -0.38 1.41 -8.04
CA THR A 187 0.17 1.46 -9.40
C THR A 187 -0.65 2.34 -10.34
N VAL A 188 -1.98 2.26 -10.25
CA VAL A 188 -2.87 2.97 -11.17
C VAL A 188 -2.91 4.47 -10.90
N ALA A 189 -2.83 4.90 -9.65
CA ALA A 189 -2.92 6.32 -9.30
C ALA A 189 -1.84 7.18 -10.01
N PRO A 190 -0.53 6.87 -9.93
CA PRO A 190 0.49 7.61 -10.67
C PRO A 190 0.30 7.60 -12.19
N LEU A 191 -0.13 6.46 -12.76
CA LEU A 191 -0.39 6.34 -14.19
C LEU A 191 -1.55 7.25 -14.64
N LEU A 192 -2.63 7.30 -13.86
CA LEU A 192 -3.76 8.20 -14.12
C LEU A 192 -3.33 9.67 -14.01
N PHE A 193 -2.64 10.06 -12.93
CA PHE A 193 -2.21 11.46 -12.74
C PHE A 193 -1.23 11.92 -13.82
N SER A 194 -0.26 11.08 -14.16
CA SER A 194 0.75 11.41 -15.17
C SER A 194 0.17 11.47 -16.59
N PHE A 195 -0.64 10.47 -17.00
CA PHE A 195 -1.05 10.35 -18.40
C PHE A 195 -2.37 11.03 -18.75
N ILE A 196 -3.27 11.19 -17.77
CA ILE A 196 -4.59 11.79 -17.97
C ILE A 196 -4.61 13.23 -17.48
N PHE A 197 -4.23 13.45 -16.22
CA PHE A 197 -4.34 14.77 -15.61
C PHE A 197 -3.17 15.70 -15.94
N HIS A 198 -2.07 15.17 -16.52
CA HIS A 198 -0.83 15.93 -16.82
C HIS A 198 -0.39 16.78 -15.62
N ARG A 199 -0.65 16.27 -14.41
CA ARG A 199 -0.34 16.94 -13.14
C ARG A 199 0.74 16.17 -12.43
N ASP A 200 1.51 16.90 -11.64
CA ASP A 200 2.60 16.33 -10.86
C ASP A 200 2.03 15.37 -9.81
N SER A 201 2.30 14.08 -10.00
CA SER A 201 1.73 13.00 -9.17
C SER A 201 2.15 13.16 -7.71
N GLY A 202 3.32 13.76 -7.44
CA GLY A 202 3.92 13.81 -6.11
C GLY A 202 3.13 14.60 -5.07
N LYS A 203 2.40 15.65 -5.45
CA LYS A 203 1.78 16.58 -4.47
C LYS A 203 0.52 16.02 -3.80
N TRP A 204 -0.26 15.21 -4.50
CA TRP A 204 -1.55 14.69 -4.01
C TRP A 204 -1.58 13.18 -3.82
N SER A 205 -0.60 12.45 -4.37
CA SER A 205 -0.54 10.98 -4.31
C SER A 205 -0.58 10.46 -2.87
N GLY A 206 0.26 10.96 -1.96
CA GLY A 206 0.41 10.38 -0.63
C GLY A 206 -0.89 10.29 0.20
N PRO A 207 -1.53 11.43 0.54
CA PRO A 207 -2.73 11.41 1.38
C PRO A 207 -3.93 10.72 0.72
N LEU A 208 -4.14 10.96 -0.59
CA LEU A 208 -5.26 10.36 -1.32
C LEU A 208 -5.11 8.85 -1.46
N GLU A 209 -3.88 8.38 -1.73
CA GLU A 209 -3.57 6.97 -1.87
C GLU A 209 -3.83 6.20 -0.57
N THR A 210 -3.40 6.78 0.57
CA THR A 210 -3.63 6.18 1.89
C THR A 210 -5.12 6.06 2.20
N ALA A 211 -5.90 7.11 1.91
CA ALA A 211 -7.35 7.09 2.17
C ALA A 211 -8.10 6.05 1.30
N ILE A 212 -7.69 5.91 0.03
CA ILE A 212 -8.24 4.86 -0.83
C ILE A 212 -7.90 3.47 -0.29
N GLN A 213 -6.68 3.29 0.22
CA GLN A 213 -6.23 2.00 0.79
C GLN A 213 -6.98 1.65 2.08
N ASP A 214 -7.24 2.62 2.95
CA ASP A 214 -8.00 2.41 4.20
C ASP A 214 -9.45 1.99 3.94
N ILE A 215 -10.11 2.62 2.96
CA ILE A 215 -11.45 2.19 2.50
C ILE A 215 -11.39 0.76 1.97
N MET A 216 -10.50 0.48 1.02
CA MET A 216 -10.44 -0.81 0.35
C MET A 216 -10.08 -1.94 1.31
N GLY A 217 -9.13 -1.69 2.22
CA GLY A 217 -8.73 -2.64 3.26
C GLY A 217 -9.83 -2.90 4.28
N SER A 218 -10.51 -1.86 4.74
CA SER A 218 -11.64 -2.02 5.66
C SER A 218 -12.82 -2.74 5.00
N PHE A 219 -13.10 -2.44 3.73
CA PHE A 219 -14.10 -3.16 2.95
C PHE A 219 -13.75 -4.64 2.81
N ALA A 220 -12.51 -4.93 2.41
CA ALA A 220 -12.01 -6.30 2.26
C ALA A 220 -12.02 -7.06 3.58
N MET A 221 -11.77 -6.41 4.72
CA MET A 221 -11.75 -7.08 6.02
C MET A 221 -13.13 -7.23 6.66
N ILE A 222 -14.08 -6.32 6.43
CA ILE A 222 -15.39 -6.37 7.11
C ILE A 222 -16.42 -7.11 6.25
N ILE A 223 -16.59 -6.69 4.99
CA ILE A 223 -17.65 -7.23 4.14
C ILE A 223 -17.30 -8.65 3.71
N LEU A 224 -16.06 -8.88 3.26
CA LEU A 224 -15.64 -10.21 2.86
C LEU A 224 -15.70 -11.18 4.03
N SER A 225 -15.29 -10.75 5.23
CA SER A 225 -15.36 -11.60 6.42
C SER A 225 -16.78 -11.99 6.79
N TYR A 226 -17.73 -11.05 6.71
CA TYR A 226 -19.13 -11.37 6.91
C TYR A 226 -19.61 -12.46 5.95
N TYR A 227 -19.38 -12.29 4.64
CA TYR A 227 -19.85 -13.27 3.64
C TYR A 227 -19.11 -14.61 3.72
N LEU A 228 -17.80 -14.59 3.96
CA LEU A 228 -17.00 -15.82 4.09
C LEU A 228 -17.40 -16.63 5.31
N ILE A 229 -17.62 -15.99 6.45
CA ILE A 229 -18.00 -16.71 7.67
C ILE A 229 -19.42 -17.30 7.55
N VAL A 230 -20.35 -16.56 6.96
CA VAL A 230 -21.69 -17.11 6.63
C VAL A 230 -21.58 -18.31 5.70
N TRP A 231 -20.67 -18.26 4.72
CA TRP A 231 -20.49 -19.34 3.75
C TRP A 231 -19.76 -20.57 4.32
N LEU A 232 -18.71 -20.36 5.13
CA LEU A 232 -17.92 -21.43 5.76
C LEU A 232 -18.68 -22.14 6.90
N GLY A 233 -19.74 -21.52 7.40
CA GLY A 233 -20.47 -21.98 8.58
C GLY A 233 -19.83 -21.41 9.85
N PRO A 234 -20.48 -20.43 10.52
CA PRO A 234 -19.93 -19.87 11.75
C PRO A 234 -19.81 -20.97 12.82
N ARG A 235 -18.71 -20.95 13.56
CA ARG A 235 -18.58 -21.77 14.77
C ARG A 235 -19.66 -21.36 15.75
N GLU A 236 -20.15 -22.32 16.55
CA GLU A 236 -21.11 -22.02 17.61
C GLU A 236 -20.53 -20.97 18.56
N VAL A 237 -21.33 -19.95 18.85
CA VAL A 237 -20.98 -18.89 19.81
C VAL A 237 -21.47 -19.34 21.17
N GLU A 238 -20.55 -19.51 22.12
CA GLU A 238 -20.90 -19.86 23.49
C GLU A 238 -21.69 -18.72 24.15
N SER A 239 -22.58 -19.04 25.09
CA SER A 239 -23.49 -18.05 25.70
C SER A 239 -22.76 -16.88 26.37
N TRP A 240 -21.57 -17.12 26.94
CA TRP A 240 -20.72 -16.09 27.55
C TRP A 240 -20.00 -15.20 26.53
N ASP A 241 -19.90 -15.62 25.26
CA ASP A 241 -19.22 -14.90 24.17
C ASP A 241 -20.22 -14.14 23.27
N THR A 242 -21.49 -14.05 23.68
CA THR A 242 -22.52 -13.35 22.90
C THR A 242 -22.40 -11.83 23.02
N CYS A 243 -22.82 -11.13 21.98
CA CYS A 243 -22.83 -9.67 21.93
C CYS A 243 -24.24 -9.14 22.24
N GLY A 244 -24.40 -8.48 23.39
CA GLY A 244 -25.67 -7.92 23.83
C GLY A 244 -25.91 -8.12 25.33
N ALA A 245 -27.09 -7.71 25.81
CA ALA A 245 -27.48 -7.78 27.21
C ALA A 245 -28.03 -9.15 27.66
N ASP A 246 -27.85 -10.21 26.87
CA ASP A 246 -28.34 -11.56 27.20
C ASP A 246 -27.29 -12.38 27.98
N GLY A 247 -26.49 -11.69 28.79
CA GLY A 247 -25.41 -12.26 29.62
C GLY A 247 -25.40 -11.76 31.07
N GLN A 248 -26.54 -11.22 31.55
CA GLN A 248 -26.83 -11.00 32.98
C GLN A 248 -28.16 -11.62 33.35
#